data_AF-A0A2L2Y6F1-F1
#
_entry.id   AF-A0A2L2Y6F1-F1
#
_cell.length_a   1.000
_cell.length_b   1.000
_cell.length_c   1.000
_cell.angle_alpha   90.00
_cell.angle_beta   90.00
_cell.angle_gamma   90.00
#
_symmetry.space_group_name_H-M   'P 1'
#
loop_
_entity.id
_entity.type
_entity.pdbx_description
1 polymer ?
#
loop_
_entity_poly.entity_id
_entity_poly.type
_entity_poly.pdbx_seq_one_letter_code
_entity_poly.pdbx_strand_id
1 'polypeptide(L)'
;NYKSQPENALRRLRNVKDVKIMEEGCNITEILKKKEYKYIHWKLKYKPGLNKKIQRVMNQKIHFLINRIDKLKTILIDEDKLISYLWSKGKSGFVKKHAKLLICQRYLRERDTRAALETLLFDCMNILNNEQMRYLWEKATNLFSGAYLRDILSHGNPFIEIAAGCLDPKDLPTALVDAVVEMIEDREALAGLTKLWSTYKICQLKDLIDFVEKEKAEKEPQLRKQIQSSPRWKQYVALLPVDR
;
A
#
# COMPACT_ATOMS: atom_id res chain seq x y z
N ASN A 1 -11.58 37.38 -24.39
CA ASN A 1 -11.08 37.50 -23.00
C ASN A 1 -12.16 37.30 -21.93
N TYR A 2 -12.73 36.10 -21.79
CA TYR A 2 -13.66 35.77 -20.67
C TYR A 2 -13.69 34.25 -20.37
N LYS A 3 -12.51 33.64 -20.14
CA LYS A 3 -12.40 32.22 -19.80
C LYS A 3 -11.29 31.97 -18.77
N SER A 4 -11.49 32.33 -17.49
CA SER A 4 -10.68 31.79 -16.37
C SER A 4 -11.06 32.28 -14.96
N GLN A 5 -12.26 32.82 -14.69
CA GLN A 5 -12.59 33.22 -13.32
C GLN A 5 -13.24 32.06 -12.52
N PRO A 6 -12.64 31.61 -11.40
CA PRO A 6 -13.15 30.52 -10.58
C PRO A 6 -14.53 30.82 -9.94
N GLU A 7 -14.88 32.09 -9.80
CA GLU A 7 -16.18 32.55 -9.31
C GLU A 7 -17.32 32.24 -10.28
N ASN A 8 -17.04 32.23 -11.58
CA ASN A 8 -18.02 31.86 -12.61
C ASN A 8 -18.28 30.35 -12.66
N ALA A 9 -17.30 29.51 -12.28
CA ALA A 9 -17.50 28.07 -12.12
C ALA A 9 -18.38 27.75 -10.89
N LEU A 10 -18.18 28.48 -9.78
CA LEU A 10 -19.00 28.36 -8.57
C LEU A 10 -20.44 28.87 -8.77
N ARG A 11 -20.64 29.92 -9.57
CA ARG A 11 -21.99 30.38 -9.98
C ARG A 11 -22.71 29.38 -10.88
N ARG A 12 -21.99 28.72 -11.79
CA ARG A 12 -22.56 27.61 -12.58
C ARG A 12 -23.03 26.49 -11.67
N LEU A 13 -22.22 26.08 -10.68
CA LEU A 13 -22.58 25.06 -9.69
C LEU A 13 -23.76 25.46 -8.78
N ARG A 14 -23.96 26.75 -8.48
CA ARG A 14 -25.13 27.24 -7.72
C ARG A 14 -26.44 27.23 -8.52
N ASN A 15 -26.37 27.42 -9.84
CA ASN A 15 -27.54 27.44 -10.72
C ASN A 15 -27.92 26.04 -11.25
N VAL A 16 -27.14 25.02 -10.88
CA VAL A 16 -27.49 23.63 -11.12
C VAL A 16 -28.67 23.29 -10.20
N LYS A 17 -29.88 23.41 -10.76
CA LYS A 17 -31.10 22.71 -10.30
C LYS A 17 -30.89 21.19 -10.16
N ASP A 18 -29.71 20.68 -10.53
CA ASP A 18 -29.29 19.29 -10.46
C ASP A 18 -28.44 18.98 -9.20
N VAL A 19 -28.63 19.69 -8.08
CA VAL A 19 -28.41 19.05 -6.75
C VAL A 19 -29.33 17.82 -6.59
N LYS A 20 -30.34 17.67 -7.47
CA LYS A 20 -31.05 16.41 -7.75
C LYS A 20 -30.17 15.26 -8.28
N ILE A 21 -28.92 15.49 -8.70
CA ILE A 21 -27.97 14.42 -9.06
C ILE A 21 -27.58 13.56 -7.83
N MET A 22 -27.93 13.99 -6.62
CA MET A 22 -27.76 13.17 -5.42
C MET A 22 -28.77 12.02 -5.28
N GLU A 23 -29.87 12.01 -6.05
CA GLU A 23 -30.90 10.94 -6.01
C GLU A 23 -30.80 9.96 -7.19
N GLU A 24 -30.23 10.36 -8.33
CA GLU A 24 -30.10 9.49 -9.50
C GLU A 24 -28.64 9.07 -9.71
N GLY A 25 -28.23 8.00 -9.03
CA GLY A 25 -27.21 7.02 -9.49
C GLY A 25 -25.88 7.51 -10.07
N CYS A 26 -25.53 8.79 -9.92
CA CYS A 26 -24.40 9.36 -10.63
C CYS A 26 -23.12 8.89 -9.94
N ASN A 27 -22.26 8.23 -10.70
CA ASN A 27 -21.02 7.68 -10.20
C ASN A 27 -20.09 8.82 -9.78
N ILE A 28 -20.20 9.27 -8.53
CA ILE A 28 -19.40 10.34 -7.93
C ILE A 28 -17.90 10.11 -8.18
N THR A 29 -17.48 8.85 -8.30
CA THR A 29 -16.09 8.50 -8.64
C THR A 29 -15.66 9.01 -10.03
N GLU A 30 -16.53 8.99 -11.03
CA GLU A 30 -16.24 9.46 -12.39
C GLU A 30 -16.17 10.99 -12.46
N ILE A 31 -17.04 11.67 -11.72
CA ILE A 31 -17.01 13.13 -11.62
C ILE A 31 -15.70 13.57 -10.94
N LEU A 32 -15.30 12.92 -9.84
CA LEU A 32 -14.07 13.24 -9.13
C LEU A 32 -12.79 12.86 -9.88
N LYS A 33 -12.86 11.95 -10.86
CA LYS A 33 -11.73 11.63 -11.76
C LYS A 33 -11.44 12.76 -12.75
N LYS A 34 -12.40 13.65 -13.05
CA LYS A 34 -12.18 14.79 -13.94
C LYS A 34 -11.28 15.81 -13.26
N LYS A 35 -10.19 16.21 -13.94
CA LYS A 35 -9.16 17.13 -13.42
C LYS A 35 -9.75 18.44 -12.85
N GLU A 36 -10.79 18.96 -13.51
CA GLU A 36 -11.50 20.18 -13.12
C GLU A 36 -12.23 20.09 -11.76
N TYR A 37 -12.62 18.87 -11.36
CA TYR A 37 -13.43 18.61 -10.16
C TYR A 37 -12.65 17.87 -9.07
N LYS A 38 -11.43 17.42 -9.37
CA LYS A 38 -10.55 16.64 -8.48
C LYS A 38 -10.37 17.27 -7.09
N TYR A 39 -10.37 18.60 -6.98
CA TYR A 39 -10.18 19.32 -5.70
C TYR A 39 -11.39 20.13 -5.26
N ILE A 40 -12.50 20.08 -6.01
CA ILE A 40 -13.72 20.82 -5.65
C ILE A 40 -14.27 20.31 -4.32
N HIS A 41 -14.09 19.02 -4.01
CA HIS A 41 -14.51 18.43 -2.74
C HIS A 41 -13.83 19.09 -1.51
N TRP A 42 -12.63 19.68 -1.65
CA TRP A 42 -11.96 20.38 -0.55
C TRP A 42 -12.60 21.73 -0.20
N LYS A 43 -13.30 22.33 -1.17
CA LYS A 43 -13.98 23.63 -1.06
C LYS A 43 -15.44 23.47 -0.62
N LEU A 44 -16.00 22.27 -0.73
CA LEU A 44 -17.38 21.98 -0.40
C LEU A 44 -17.51 21.57 1.08
N LYS A 45 -18.50 22.15 1.77
CA LYS A 45 -18.82 21.80 3.17
C LYS A 45 -19.79 20.62 3.19
N TYR A 46 -19.27 19.40 3.20
CA TYR A 46 -20.08 18.20 3.36
C TYR A 46 -20.34 17.86 4.83
N LYS A 47 -21.38 17.06 5.09
CA LYS A 47 -21.52 16.36 6.37
C LYS A 47 -20.24 15.54 6.65
N PRO A 48 -19.74 15.46 7.90
CA PRO A 48 -18.47 14.79 8.22
C PRO A 48 -18.34 13.36 7.68
N GLY A 49 -19.43 12.56 7.74
CA GLY A 49 -19.44 11.20 7.21
C GLY A 49 -19.28 11.11 5.69
N LEU A 50 -19.86 12.07 4.95
CA LEU A 50 -19.74 12.13 3.49
C LEU A 50 -18.33 12.57 3.07
N ASN A 51 -17.72 13.53 3.77
CA ASN A 51 -16.35 13.95 3.51
C ASN A 51 -15.36 12.77 3.67
N LYS A 52 -15.51 11.97 4.73
CA LYS A 52 -14.70 10.75 4.94
C LYS A 52 -14.88 9.74 3.80
N LYS A 53 -16.12 9.52 3.33
CA LYS A 53 -16.39 8.62 2.19
C LYS A 53 -15.72 9.11 0.91
N ILE A 54 -15.81 10.40 0.59
CA ILE A 54 -15.18 11.01 -0.58
C ILE A 54 -13.66 10.86 -0.53
N GLN A 55 -13.05 11.17 0.61
CA GLN A 55 -11.60 10.99 0.82
C GLN A 55 -11.18 9.53 0.62
N ARG A 56 -11.96 8.58 1.15
CA ARG A 56 -11.70 7.15 0.98
C ARG A 56 -11.79 6.70 -0.48
N VAL A 57 -12.74 7.23 -1.23
CA VAL A 57 -12.89 6.95 -2.67
C VAL A 57 -11.74 7.54 -3.48
N MET A 58 -11.36 8.79 -3.20
CA MET A 58 -10.27 9.45 -3.92
C MET A 58 -8.91 8.80 -3.65
N ASN A 59 -8.70 8.36 -2.41
CA ASN A 59 -7.48 7.67 -1.99
C ASN A 59 -7.67 6.14 -1.94
N GLN A 60 -8.56 5.59 -2.77
CA GLN A 60 -8.94 4.17 -2.70
C GLN A 60 -7.75 3.22 -2.91
N LYS A 61 -6.80 3.59 -3.77
CA LYS A 61 -5.60 2.76 -4.03
C LYS A 61 -4.77 2.54 -2.76
N ILE A 62 -4.47 3.60 -2.01
CA ILE A 62 -3.71 3.47 -0.77
C ILE A 62 -4.54 2.75 0.30
N HIS A 63 -5.83 3.05 0.42
CA HIS A 63 -6.68 2.35 1.39
C HIS A 63 -6.79 0.85 1.10
N PHE A 64 -6.88 0.46 -0.16
CA PHE A 64 -6.87 -0.93 -0.56
C PHE A 64 -5.50 -1.57 -0.26
N LEU A 65 -4.40 -0.89 -0.60
CA LEU A 65 -3.06 -1.38 -0.31
C LEU A 65 -2.84 -1.61 1.19
N ILE A 66 -3.18 -0.63 2.04
CA ILE A 66 -3.12 -0.77 3.50
C ILE A 66 -3.96 -1.97 3.96
N ASN A 67 -5.17 -2.14 3.43
CA ASN A 67 -6.01 -3.28 3.79
C ASN A 67 -5.36 -4.63 3.45
N ARG A 68 -4.70 -4.73 2.29
CA ARG A 68 -4.00 -5.96 1.88
C ARG A 68 -2.77 -6.21 2.74
N ILE A 69 -2.01 -5.17 3.08
CA ILE A 69 -0.87 -5.25 4.00
C ILE A 69 -1.32 -5.69 5.40
N ASP A 70 -2.43 -5.13 5.91
CA ASP A 70 -2.98 -5.52 7.21
C ASP A 70 -3.36 -7.02 7.20
N LYS A 71 -3.96 -7.52 6.11
CA LYS A 71 -4.25 -8.97 5.96
C LYS A 71 -2.99 -9.83 5.86
N LEU A 72 -1.97 -9.38 5.12
CA LEU A 72 -0.68 -10.07 5.04
C LEU A 72 -0.05 -10.22 6.42
N LYS A 73 -0.07 -9.14 7.21
CA LYS A 73 0.40 -9.16 8.60
C LYS A 73 -0.41 -10.14 9.45
N THR A 74 -1.73 -10.13 9.36
CA THR A 74 -2.56 -11.03 10.15
C THR A 74 -2.22 -12.49 9.88
N ILE A 75 -2.18 -12.88 8.59
CA ILE A 75 -1.93 -14.26 8.18
C ILE A 75 -0.52 -14.71 8.56
N LEU A 76 0.50 -13.91 8.27
CA LEU A 76 1.89 -14.32 8.48
C LEU A 76 2.37 -14.20 9.92
N ILE A 77 1.90 -13.18 10.63
CA ILE A 77 2.47 -12.76 11.91
C ILE A 77 1.47 -12.95 13.03
N ASP A 78 0.27 -12.37 12.94
CA ASP A 78 -0.62 -12.28 14.10
C ASP A 78 -1.32 -13.60 14.45
N GLU A 79 -1.54 -14.48 13.46
CA GLU A 79 -2.13 -15.81 13.69
C GLU A 79 -1.19 -16.79 14.40
N ASP A 80 0.13 -16.60 14.29
CA ASP A 80 1.12 -17.40 15.02
C ASP A 80 1.59 -16.64 16.27
N LYS A 81 1.26 -17.20 17.44
CA LYS A 81 1.57 -16.56 18.73
C LYS A 81 3.06 -16.31 18.95
N LEU A 82 3.92 -17.23 18.50
CA LEU A 82 5.37 -17.10 18.65
C LEU A 82 5.90 -16.00 17.73
N ILE A 83 5.51 -16.02 16.46
CA ILE A 83 5.92 -15.00 15.49
C ILE A 83 5.41 -13.62 15.93
N SER A 84 4.14 -13.51 16.33
CA SER A 84 3.54 -12.27 16.84
C SER A 84 4.29 -11.72 18.07
N TYR A 85 4.65 -12.60 19.01
CA TYR A 85 5.44 -12.22 20.18
C TYR A 85 6.83 -11.70 19.79
N LEU A 86 7.55 -12.44 18.95
CA LEU A 86 8.90 -12.05 18.50
C LEU A 86 8.86 -10.76 17.67
N TRP A 87 7.83 -10.57 16.84
CA TRP A 87 7.63 -9.37 16.04
C TRP A 87 7.36 -8.13 16.89
N SER A 88 6.53 -8.26 17.93
CA SER A 88 6.11 -7.12 18.77
C SER A 88 7.10 -6.78 19.89
N LYS A 89 7.81 -7.77 20.44
CA LYS A 89 8.72 -7.59 21.59
C LYS A 89 10.20 -7.71 21.21
N GLY A 90 10.52 -8.26 20.04
CA GLY A 90 11.88 -8.42 19.57
C GLY A 90 12.53 -7.11 19.16
N LYS A 91 13.40 -6.58 20.02
CA LYS A 91 14.18 -5.36 19.72
C LYS A 91 15.52 -5.64 19.04
N SER A 92 16.08 -6.84 19.21
CA SER A 92 17.39 -7.17 18.65
C SER A 92 17.31 -7.61 17.19
N GLY A 93 18.35 -7.33 16.41
CA GLY A 93 18.47 -7.78 15.02
C GLY A 93 18.39 -9.30 14.89
N PHE A 94 18.91 -10.03 15.88
CA PHE A 94 18.80 -11.49 15.94
C PHE A 94 17.35 -11.97 16.05
N VAL A 95 16.54 -11.38 16.95
CA VAL A 95 15.13 -11.76 17.10
C VAL A 95 14.33 -11.44 15.84
N LYS A 96 14.59 -10.31 15.19
CA LYS A 96 13.97 -9.98 13.89
C LYS A 96 14.32 -10.99 12.81
N LYS A 97 15.60 -11.38 12.71
CA LYS A 97 16.05 -12.40 11.76
C LYS A 97 15.41 -13.76 12.04
N HIS A 98 15.29 -14.14 13.30
CA HIS A 98 14.62 -15.38 13.70
C HIS A 98 13.13 -15.36 13.37
N ALA A 99 12.43 -14.25 13.65
CA ALA A 99 11.01 -14.09 13.27
C ALA A 99 10.81 -14.20 11.76
N LYS A 100 11.67 -13.57 10.95
CA LYS A 100 11.63 -13.72 9.48
C LYS A 100 11.81 -15.17 9.03
N LEU A 101 12.72 -15.91 9.65
CA LEU A 101 12.93 -17.33 9.34
C LEU A 101 11.68 -18.16 9.64
N LEU A 102 11.01 -17.91 10.76
CA LEU A 102 9.74 -18.58 11.11
C LEU A 102 8.63 -18.22 10.10
N ILE A 103 8.53 -16.97 9.67
CA ILE A 103 7.59 -16.54 8.61
C ILE A 103 7.86 -17.31 7.31
N CYS A 104 9.14 -17.45 6.93
CA CYS A 104 9.53 -18.21 5.73
C CYS A 104 9.17 -19.69 5.83
N GLN A 105 9.44 -20.33 6.98
CA GLN A 105 9.02 -21.72 7.22
C GLN A 105 7.51 -21.88 7.12
N ARG A 106 6.75 -20.91 7.62
CA ARG A 106 5.28 -20.92 7.54
C ARG A 106 4.81 -20.82 6.10
N TYR A 107 5.37 -19.91 5.31
CA TYR A 107 5.11 -19.80 3.87
C TYR A 107 5.42 -21.11 3.11
N LEU A 108 6.50 -21.81 3.47
CA LEU A 108 6.88 -23.06 2.79
C LEU A 108 5.98 -24.25 3.16
N ARG A 109 5.59 -24.36 4.43
CA ARG A 109 4.90 -25.54 4.97
C ARG A 109 3.39 -25.45 4.87
N GLU A 110 2.81 -24.27 5.06
CA GLU A 110 1.37 -24.09 5.13
C GLU A 110 0.79 -23.70 3.76
N ARG A 111 0.14 -24.65 3.10
CA ARG A 111 -0.40 -24.46 1.74
C ARG A 111 -1.41 -23.32 1.66
N ASP A 112 -2.31 -23.21 2.62
CA ASP A 112 -3.36 -22.18 2.62
C ASP A 112 -2.78 -20.79 2.87
N THR A 113 -1.87 -20.68 3.84
CA THR A 113 -1.10 -19.46 4.15
C THR A 113 -0.34 -18.98 2.92
N ARG A 114 0.34 -19.89 2.21
CA ARG A 114 1.03 -19.60 0.96
C ARG A 114 0.10 -19.07 -0.12
N ALA A 115 -1.00 -19.77 -0.40
CA ALA A 115 -1.95 -19.37 -1.43
C ALA A 115 -2.59 -18.00 -1.13
N ALA A 116 -2.94 -17.75 0.14
CA ALA A 116 -3.46 -16.47 0.58
C ALA A 116 -2.42 -15.35 0.41
N LEU A 117 -1.16 -15.61 0.77
CA LEU A 117 -0.07 -14.65 0.62
C LEU A 117 0.20 -14.30 -0.83
N GLU A 118 0.29 -15.29 -1.71
CA GLU A 118 0.52 -15.10 -3.14
C GLU A 118 -0.59 -14.26 -3.77
N THR A 119 -1.85 -14.52 -3.39
CA THR A 119 -3.02 -13.74 -3.84
C THR A 119 -2.96 -12.29 -3.36
N LEU A 120 -2.66 -12.06 -2.08
CA LEU A 120 -2.58 -10.72 -1.50
C LEU A 120 -1.37 -9.95 -2.03
N LEU A 121 -0.25 -10.62 -2.27
CA LEU A 121 0.92 -10.03 -2.89
C LEU A 121 0.61 -9.58 -4.31
N PHE A 122 -0.10 -10.40 -5.09
CA PHE A 122 -0.58 -10.04 -6.42
C PHE A 122 -1.45 -8.77 -6.42
N ASP A 123 -2.38 -8.68 -5.48
CA ASP A 123 -3.19 -7.48 -5.26
C ASP A 123 -2.34 -6.23 -4.96
N CYS A 124 -1.32 -6.35 -4.11
CA CYS A 124 -0.39 -5.26 -3.79
C CYS A 124 0.45 -4.85 -5.01
N MET A 125 0.97 -5.82 -5.77
CA MET A 125 1.79 -5.59 -6.96
C MET A 125 1.04 -4.82 -8.05
N ASN A 126 -0.22 -5.17 -8.28
CA ASN A 126 -1.07 -4.49 -9.27
C ASN A 126 -1.26 -3.00 -8.95
N ILE A 127 -1.19 -2.61 -7.67
CA ILE A 127 -1.31 -1.21 -7.26
C ILE A 127 0.02 -0.49 -7.34
N LEU A 128 1.09 -1.13 -6.86
CA LEU A 128 2.42 -0.52 -6.78
C LEU A 128 3.11 -0.41 -8.14
N ASN A 129 2.74 -1.27 -9.10
CA ASN A 129 3.37 -1.36 -10.41
C ASN A 129 4.92 -1.48 -10.31
N ASN A 130 5.39 -2.24 -9.31
CA ASN A 130 6.81 -2.41 -8.99
C ASN A 130 7.44 -3.50 -9.88
N GLU A 131 8.42 -3.13 -10.71
CA GLU A 131 9.08 -4.05 -11.65
C GLU A 131 9.85 -5.17 -10.96
N GLN A 132 10.50 -4.90 -9.83
CA GLN A 132 11.24 -5.92 -9.07
C GLN A 132 10.31 -7.00 -8.53
N MET A 133 9.12 -6.62 -8.04
CA MET A 133 8.14 -7.59 -7.58
C MET A 133 7.49 -8.34 -8.74
N ARG A 134 7.26 -7.69 -9.89
CA ARG A 134 6.81 -8.37 -11.12
C ARG A 134 7.80 -9.46 -11.56
N TYR A 135 9.09 -9.15 -11.55
CA TYR A 135 10.14 -10.13 -11.86
C TYR A 135 10.14 -11.31 -10.87
N LEU A 136 10.04 -11.04 -9.56
CA LEU A 136 9.93 -12.10 -8.54
C LEU A 136 8.68 -12.97 -8.77
N TRP A 137 7.57 -12.37 -9.18
CA TRP A 137 6.34 -13.09 -9.48
C TRP A 137 6.44 -13.93 -10.75
N GLU A 138 6.99 -13.40 -11.85
CA GLU A 138 7.22 -14.16 -13.07
C GLU A 138 8.10 -15.38 -12.80
N LYS A 139 9.18 -15.16 -12.02
CA LYS A 139 10.05 -16.23 -11.55
C LYS A 139 9.30 -17.25 -10.69
N ALA A 140 8.46 -16.78 -9.77
CA ALA A 140 7.59 -17.64 -8.97
C ALA A 140 6.68 -18.48 -9.84
N THR A 141 5.90 -17.88 -10.73
CA THR A 141 5.01 -18.61 -11.65
C THR A 141 5.74 -19.62 -12.52
N ASN A 142 6.96 -19.32 -12.98
CA ASN A 142 7.77 -20.24 -13.78
C ASN A 142 8.35 -21.41 -12.96
N LEU A 143 8.77 -21.16 -11.72
CA LEU A 143 9.22 -22.21 -10.79
C LEU A 143 8.04 -23.09 -10.34
N PHE A 144 6.87 -22.47 -10.21
CA PHE A 144 5.64 -23.07 -9.72
C PHE A 144 4.85 -23.80 -10.82
N SER A 145 4.99 -23.46 -12.11
CA SER A 145 4.41 -24.26 -13.20
C SER A 145 4.90 -25.72 -13.24
N GLY A 146 6.04 -26.03 -12.60
CA GLY A 146 6.43 -27.40 -12.26
C GLY A 146 5.95 -27.79 -10.87
N ALA A 147 4.71 -28.28 -10.73
CA ALA A 147 4.13 -28.68 -9.44
C ALA A 147 5.03 -29.64 -8.64
N TYR A 148 5.75 -30.54 -9.31
CA TYR A 148 6.68 -31.49 -8.69
C TYR A 148 7.94 -30.83 -8.10
N LEU A 149 8.53 -29.83 -8.77
CA LEU A 149 9.73 -29.17 -8.26
C LEU A 149 9.41 -28.38 -6.99
N ARG A 150 8.21 -27.79 -6.93
CA ARG A 150 7.73 -27.03 -5.78
C ARG A 150 7.62 -27.86 -4.50
N ASP A 151 7.02 -29.05 -4.58
CA ASP A 151 6.88 -29.95 -3.44
C ASP A 151 8.24 -30.55 -3.04
N ILE A 152 9.07 -30.86 -4.04
CA ILE A 152 10.46 -31.27 -3.84
C ILE A 152 11.28 -30.17 -3.17
N LEU A 153 11.06 -28.88 -3.41
CA LEU A 153 11.82 -27.81 -2.73
C LEU A 153 11.27 -27.50 -1.32
N SER A 154 10.00 -27.80 -1.04
CA SER A 154 9.31 -27.40 0.21
C SER A 154 9.31 -28.48 1.32
N HIS A 155 9.66 -29.72 0.99
CA HIS A 155 9.73 -30.89 1.89
C HIS A 155 10.68 -30.82 3.11
N GLY A 156 11.56 -29.82 3.24
CA GLY A 156 12.46 -29.64 4.40
C GLY A 156 13.65 -30.60 4.52
N ASN A 157 14.09 -31.26 3.44
CA ASN A 157 15.34 -32.04 3.45
C ASN A 157 16.55 -31.12 3.21
N PRO A 158 17.60 -31.17 4.06
CA PRO A 158 18.81 -30.37 3.91
C PRO A 158 19.51 -30.51 2.56
N PHE A 159 19.49 -31.69 1.94
CA PHE A 159 20.18 -31.94 0.66
C PHE A 159 19.50 -31.24 -0.51
N ILE A 160 18.18 -31.16 -0.47
CA ILE A 160 17.42 -30.50 -1.51
C ILE A 160 17.31 -29.00 -1.23
N GLU A 161 17.43 -28.53 0.02
CA GLU A 161 17.68 -27.10 0.31
C GLU A 161 19.00 -26.62 -0.30
N ILE A 162 20.05 -27.46 -0.27
CA ILE A 162 21.32 -27.18 -0.96
C ILE A 162 21.13 -27.17 -2.48
N ALA A 163 20.42 -28.14 -3.05
CA ALA A 163 20.11 -28.18 -4.48
C ALA A 163 19.22 -26.99 -4.92
N ALA A 164 18.28 -26.58 -4.07
CA ALA A 164 17.46 -25.38 -4.23
C ALA A 164 18.31 -24.12 -4.30
N GLY A 165 19.29 -23.98 -3.39
CA GLY A 165 20.25 -22.86 -3.40
C GLY A 165 21.14 -22.84 -4.64
N CYS A 166 21.43 -24.00 -5.24
CA CYS A 166 22.15 -24.10 -6.52
C CYS A 166 21.28 -23.75 -7.73
N LEU A 167 19.98 -24.09 -7.71
CA LEU A 167 19.03 -23.83 -8.80
C LEU A 167 18.43 -22.41 -8.73
N ASP A 168 18.27 -21.88 -7.52
CA ASP A 168 17.83 -20.52 -7.24
C ASP A 168 18.81 -19.80 -6.28
N PRO A 169 19.85 -19.16 -6.82
CA PRO A 169 20.86 -18.45 -6.01
C PRO A 169 20.31 -17.23 -5.24
N LYS A 170 19.04 -16.85 -5.45
CA LYS A 170 18.38 -15.75 -4.72
C LYS A 170 17.32 -16.22 -3.72
N ASP A 171 17.11 -17.53 -3.57
CA ASP A 171 16.11 -18.13 -2.66
C ASP A 171 14.75 -17.41 -2.73
N LEU A 172 13.99 -17.68 -3.78
CA LEU A 172 12.70 -17.03 -4.06
C LEU A 172 11.75 -16.94 -2.85
N PRO A 173 11.52 -17.99 -2.04
CA PRO A 173 10.74 -17.90 -0.80
C PRO A 173 11.19 -16.78 0.13
N THR A 174 12.49 -16.68 0.40
CA THR A 174 13.04 -15.63 1.25
C THR A 174 12.88 -14.26 0.62
N ALA A 175 13.12 -14.12 -0.69
CA ALA A 175 12.92 -12.85 -1.40
C ALA A 175 11.45 -12.37 -1.37
N LEU A 176 10.48 -13.29 -1.51
CA LEU A 176 9.06 -12.99 -1.41
C LEU A 176 8.66 -12.58 0.02
N VAL A 177 9.13 -13.31 1.02
CA VAL A 177 8.87 -12.98 2.43
C VAL A 177 9.50 -11.64 2.81
N ASP A 178 10.73 -11.37 2.37
CA ASP A 178 11.39 -10.08 2.60
C ASP A 178 10.57 -8.94 2.00
N ALA A 179 10.11 -9.07 0.76
CA ALA A 179 9.24 -8.10 0.11
C ALA A 179 7.95 -7.84 0.91
N VAL A 180 7.29 -8.90 1.40
CA VAL A 180 6.07 -8.78 2.22
C VAL A 180 6.35 -8.10 3.55
N VAL A 181 7.41 -8.52 4.25
CA VAL A 181 7.82 -7.94 5.54
C VAL A 181 8.11 -6.45 5.38
N GLU A 182 8.84 -6.11 4.32
CA GLU A 182 9.14 -4.74 3.92
C GLU A 182 7.86 -3.90 3.71
N MET A 183 6.84 -4.45 3.05
CA MET A 183 5.53 -3.78 2.91
C MET A 183 4.79 -3.62 4.24
N ILE A 184 4.87 -4.61 5.13
CA ILE A 184 4.29 -4.56 6.47
C ILE A 184 4.94 -3.46 7.31
N GLU A 185 6.26 -3.29 7.23
CA GLU A 185 6.99 -2.22 7.91
C GLU A 185 6.61 -0.83 7.35
N ASP A 186 6.33 -0.73 6.06
CA ASP A 186 5.94 0.52 5.39
C ASP A 186 4.48 0.96 5.65
N ARG A 187 3.68 0.12 6.32
CA ARG A 187 2.26 0.34 6.60
C ARG A 187 1.99 1.67 7.32
N GLU A 188 2.85 2.03 8.28
CA GLU A 188 2.71 3.28 9.01
C GLU A 188 3.05 4.50 8.15
N ALA A 189 4.00 4.39 7.23
CA ALA A 189 4.29 5.47 6.29
C ALA A 189 3.12 5.71 5.33
N LEU A 190 2.47 4.65 4.84
CA LEU A 190 1.25 4.74 4.01
C LEU A 190 0.08 5.40 4.75
N ALA A 191 -0.11 5.05 6.02
CA ALA A 191 -1.12 5.68 6.87
C ALA A 191 -0.79 7.17 7.12
N GLY A 192 0.48 7.48 7.39
CA GLY A 192 0.98 8.84 7.56
C GLY A 192 0.75 9.71 6.32
N LEU A 193 1.06 9.19 5.13
CA LEU A 193 0.82 9.88 3.84
C LEU A 193 -0.67 10.20 3.63
N THR A 194 -1.56 9.25 3.96
CA THR A 194 -3.01 9.45 3.87
C THR A 194 -3.50 10.52 4.85
N LYS A 195 -3.00 10.50 6.09
CA LYS A 195 -3.33 11.50 7.11
C LYS A 195 -2.82 12.88 6.69
N LEU A 196 -1.60 12.96 6.17
CA LEU A 196 -1.00 14.21 5.68
C LEU A 196 -1.84 14.83 4.56
N TRP A 197 -2.11 14.04 3.51
CA TRP A 197 -2.90 14.48 2.36
C TRP A 197 -4.29 15.01 2.77
N SER A 198 -4.98 14.27 3.65
CA SER A 198 -6.33 14.62 4.08
C SER A 198 -6.41 15.82 5.02
N THR A 199 -5.44 15.97 5.93
CA THR A 199 -5.42 17.05 6.94
C THR A 199 -5.09 18.39 6.30
N TYR A 200 -4.06 18.40 5.45
CA TYR A 200 -3.56 19.63 4.83
C TYR A 200 -4.14 19.88 3.44
N LYS A 201 -5.01 19.00 2.95
CA LYS A 201 -5.70 19.12 1.66
C LYS A 201 -4.72 19.35 0.51
N ILE A 202 -3.59 18.64 0.54
CA ILE A 202 -2.49 18.86 -0.40
C ILE A 202 -2.93 18.42 -1.80
N CYS A 203 -2.73 19.29 -2.77
CA CYS A 203 -3.16 19.08 -4.16
C CYS A 203 -1.98 18.86 -5.12
N GLN A 204 -0.76 19.29 -4.77
CA GLN A 204 0.42 19.17 -5.63
C GLN A 204 1.43 18.18 -5.04
N LEU A 205 2.04 17.37 -5.91
CA LEU A 205 3.08 16.41 -5.52
C LEU A 205 4.27 17.10 -4.85
N LYS A 206 4.73 18.22 -5.43
CA LYS A 206 5.87 19.00 -4.92
C LYS A 206 5.64 19.48 -3.48
N ASP A 207 4.45 20.00 -3.19
CA ASP A 207 4.10 20.48 -1.85
C ASP A 207 4.12 19.36 -0.82
N LEU A 208 3.72 18.14 -1.22
CA LEU A 208 3.73 16.98 -0.34
C LEU A 208 5.15 16.49 -0.05
N ILE A 209 6.00 16.41 -1.08
CA ILE A 209 7.42 16.06 -0.92
C ILE A 209 8.12 17.11 -0.06
N ASP A 210 7.91 18.38 -0.36
CA ASP A 210 8.46 19.49 0.41
C ASP A 210 8.00 19.46 1.88
N PHE A 211 6.76 19.08 2.16
CA PHE A 211 6.28 18.94 3.54
C PHE A 211 7.02 17.84 4.30
N VAL A 212 7.28 16.71 3.65
CA VAL A 212 7.97 15.57 4.26
C VAL A 212 9.47 15.83 4.41
N GLU A 213 10.10 16.51 3.44
CA GLU A 213 11.56 16.73 3.40
C GLU A 213 12.02 18.01 4.11
N LYS A 214 11.26 19.11 4.03
CA LYS A 214 11.69 20.40 4.59
C LYS A 214 11.39 20.44 6.08
N GLU A 215 12.46 20.65 6.86
CA GLU A 215 12.42 20.79 8.31
C GLU A 215 11.56 21.98 8.78
N LYS A 216 11.39 23.00 7.91
CA LYS A 216 10.71 24.28 8.18
C LYS A 216 9.20 24.22 8.51
N ALA A 217 8.53 23.08 8.31
CA ALA A 217 7.15 22.92 8.77
C ALA A 217 7.14 22.48 10.25
N GLU A 218 7.12 23.44 11.18
CA GLU A 218 6.93 23.21 12.63
C GLU A 218 5.67 22.38 12.98
N LYS A 219 4.75 22.19 12.01
CA LYS A 219 3.36 21.87 12.29
C LYS A 219 3.09 20.41 12.71
N GLU A 220 3.92 19.42 12.37
CA GLU A 220 3.70 18.01 12.75
C GLU A 220 5.01 17.16 12.64
N PRO A 221 5.95 17.24 13.60
CA PRO A 221 7.21 16.49 13.53
C PRO A 221 7.03 14.97 13.62
N GLN A 222 6.01 14.49 14.32
CA GLN A 222 5.73 13.05 14.48
C GLN A 222 5.26 12.41 13.18
N LEU A 223 4.38 13.09 12.42
CA LEU A 223 3.85 12.59 11.16
C LEU A 223 4.96 12.44 10.11
N ARG A 224 5.92 13.37 10.08
CA ARG A 224 7.10 13.27 9.21
C ARG A 224 7.96 12.07 9.58
N LYS A 225 8.29 11.90 10.86
CA LYS A 225 9.06 10.72 11.33
C LYS A 225 8.36 9.41 10.97
N GLN A 226 7.04 9.36 11.08
CA GLN A 226 6.25 8.20 10.69
C GLN A 226 6.39 7.91 9.18
N ILE A 227 6.27 8.92 8.32
CA ILE A 227 6.42 8.75 6.86
C ILE A 227 7.87 8.39 6.49
N GLN A 228 8.85 9.07 7.08
CA GLN A 228 10.28 8.88 6.82
C GLN A 228 10.85 7.58 7.40
N SER A 229 10.09 6.88 8.25
CA SER A 229 10.48 5.55 8.74
C SER A 229 10.60 4.52 7.62
N SER A 230 9.88 4.73 6.51
CA SER A 230 9.97 3.92 5.30
C SER A 230 10.96 4.56 4.32
N PRO A 231 12.03 3.88 3.86
CA PRO A 231 12.90 4.41 2.80
C PRO A 231 12.17 4.53 1.45
N ARG A 232 11.04 3.84 1.27
CA ARG A 232 10.26 3.79 0.03
C ARG A 232 9.10 4.76 -0.02
N TRP A 233 8.91 5.60 0.99
CA TRP A 233 7.74 6.48 1.09
C TRP A 233 7.46 7.27 -0.20
N LYS A 234 8.50 7.70 -0.92
CA LYS A 234 8.39 8.41 -2.22
C LYS A 234 7.65 7.62 -3.29
N GLN A 235 7.83 6.30 -3.34
CA GLN A 235 7.13 5.41 -4.28
C GLN A 235 5.61 5.44 -4.02
N TYR A 236 5.22 5.52 -2.74
CA TYR A 236 3.81 5.56 -2.35
C TYR A 236 3.14 6.90 -2.60
N VAL A 237 3.90 8.01 -2.67
CA VAL A 237 3.34 9.32 -2.99
C VAL A 237 2.67 9.32 -4.37
N ALA A 238 3.20 8.56 -5.32
CA ALA A 238 2.64 8.44 -6.67
C ALA A 238 1.21 7.85 -6.70
N LEU A 239 0.78 7.19 -5.62
CA LEU A 239 -0.55 6.60 -5.45
C LEU A 239 -1.59 7.62 -4.95
N LEU A 240 -1.15 8.74 -4.37
CA LEU A 240 -2.05 9.78 -3.88
C LEU A 240 -2.72 10.52 -5.03
N PRO A 241 -3.96 11.00 -4.83
CA PRO A 241 -4.69 11.78 -5.83
C PRO A 241 -4.22 13.24 -5.85
N VAL A 242 -2.92 13.46 -6.11
CA VAL A 242 -2.29 14.78 -6.28
C VAL A 242 -1.96 15.03 -7.74
N ASP A 243 -1.76 16.30 -8.11
CA ASP A 243 -1.25 16.69 -9.42
C ASP A 243 0.25 16.48 -9.46
N ARG A 244 0.70 15.91 -10.58
CA ARG A 244 2.10 15.61 -10.86
C ARG A 244 2.72 16.75 -11.64
#